data_AF-A0A358M609-F1
#
_entry.id   AF-A0A358M609-F1
#
_cell.length_a   1.000
_cell.length_b   1.000
_cell.length_c   1.000
_cell.angle_alpha   90.00
_cell.angle_beta   90.00
_cell.angle_gamma   90.00
#
_symmetry.space_group_name_H-M   'P 1'
#
loop_
_entity.id
_entity.type
_entity.pdbx_description
1 polymer ?
#
loop_
_entity_poly.entity_id
_entity_poly.type
_entity_poly.pdbx_seq_one_letter_code
_entity_poly.pdbx_strand_id
1 'polypeptide(L)'
;MKCEFDLETLKFDDRGLIPAVVTEAGTGKLLMLAYMNRESLEISIREEITCFWSRSRQELWRKGETSGNRQHIVRITADCDL
;
A
#
# COMPACT_ATOMS: atom_id res chain seq x y z
N MET A 1 5.70 11.50 6.04
CA MET A 1 5.46 10.16 6.63
C MET A 1 6.80 9.52 7.05
N LYS A 2 6.83 8.71 8.11
CA LYS A 2 8.01 7.87 8.42
C LYS A 2 7.81 6.48 7.82
N CYS A 3 8.66 6.09 6.88
CA CYS A 3 8.85 4.70 6.47
C CYS A 3 9.96 4.09 7.32
N GLU A 4 9.71 2.94 7.94
CA GLU A 4 10.70 2.24 8.77
C GLU A 4 11.40 1.10 8.02
N PHE A 5 11.33 1.08 6.69
CA PHE A 5 11.93 0.05 5.83
C PHE A 5 12.55 0.68 4.58
N ASP A 6 13.48 -0.06 3.96
CA ASP A 6 14.04 0.25 2.65
C ASP A 6 13.25 -0.50 1.56
N LEU A 7 12.78 0.24 0.54
CA LEU A 7 12.03 -0.33 -0.59
C LEU A 7 12.83 -1.39 -1.36
N GLU A 8 14.15 -1.29 -1.38
CA GLU A 8 15.02 -2.26 -2.06
C GLU A 8 15.09 -3.60 -1.33
N THR A 9 14.72 -3.64 -0.05
CA THR A 9 14.73 -4.86 0.76
C THR A 9 13.42 -5.64 0.72
N LEU A 10 12.36 -5.11 0.09
CA LEU A 10 11.07 -5.79 0.03
C LEU A 10 11.09 -6.96 -0.98
N LYS A 11 10.67 -8.14 -0.53
CA LYS A 11 10.34 -9.27 -1.40
C LYS A 11 8.96 -9.14 -2.00
N PHE A 12 8.94 -8.99 -3.32
CA PHE A 12 7.73 -9.13 -4.13
C PHE A 12 7.62 -10.59 -4.61
N ASP A 13 6.39 -11.07 -4.83
CA ASP A 13 6.14 -12.38 -5.41
C ASP A 13 6.59 -12.47 -6.89
N ASP A 14 6.44 -13.64 -7.52
CA ASP A 14 6.79 -13.87 -8.93
C ASP A 14 6.04 -12.96 -9.92
N ARG A 15 5.00 -12.25 -9.47
CA ARG A 15 4.21 -11.30 -10.26
C ARG A 15 4.60 -9.85 -9.96
N GLY A 16 5.61 -9.63 -9.13
CA GLY A 16 6.04 -8.30 -8.70
C GLY A 16 5.08 -7.65 -7.72
N LEU A 17 4.32 -8.43 -6.94
CA LEU A 17 3.31 -7.95 -5.99
C LEU A 17 3.66 -8.26 -4.54
N ILE A 18 3.25 -7.37 -3.64
CA ILE A 18 3.29 -7.55 -2.18
C ILE A 18 1.88 -7.33 -1.61
N PRO A 19 1.41 -8.16 -0.66
CA PRO A 19 0.15 -7.90 0.02
C PRO A 19 0.28 -6.67 0.93
N ALA A 20 -0.71 -5.79 0.88
CA ALA A 20 -0.82 -4.61 1.72
C ALA A 20 -2.07 -4.74 2.60
N VAL A 21 -1.85 -4.77 3.92
CA VAL A 21 -2.90 -4.81 4.93
C VAL A 21 -3.13 -3.40 5.46
N VAL A 22 -4.36 -2.91 5.34
CA VAL A 22 -4.73 -1.56 5.81
C VAL A 22 -5.54 -1.67 7.08
N THR A 23 -5.05 -1.01 8.13
CA THR A 23 -5.75 -0.84 9.40
C THR A 23 -6.07 0.62 9.66
N GLU A 24 -7.18 0.89 10.34
CA GLU A 24 -7.48 2.21 10.85
C GLU A 24 -6.48 2.58 11.98
N ALA A 25 -5.95 3.80 11.94
CA ALA A 25 -4.78 4.17 12.74
C ALA A 25 -5.05 4.31 14.25
N GLY A 26 -6.27 4.69 14.65
CA GLY A 26 -6.62 4.85 16.07
C GLY A 26 -7.10 3.57 16.75
N THR A 27 -7.90 2.78 16.04
CA THR A 27 -8.60 1.59 16.57
C THR A 27 -7.89 0.29 16.23
N GLY A 28 -6.98 0.29 15.24
CA GLY A 28 -6.36 -0.93 14.72
C GLY A 28 -7.31 -1.81 13.91
N LYS A 29 -8.54 -1.34 13.62
CA LYS A 29 -9.52 -2.11 12.86
C LYS A 29 -8.99 -2.44 11.46
N LEU A 30 -9.02 -3.71 11.08
CA LEU A 30 -8.73 -4.14 9.71
C LEU A 30 -9.78 -3.55 8.76
N LEU A 31 -9.33 -2.77 7.78
CA LEU A 31 -10.19 -2.15 6.78
C LEU A 31 -10.21 -2.95 5.48
N MET A 32 -9.04 -3.37 5.01
CA MET A 32 -8.93 -4.13 3.77
C MET A 32 -7.56 -4.79 3.61
N LEU A 33 -7.51 -5.76 2.70
CA LEU A 33 -6.30 -6.28 2.09
C LEU A 33 -6.34 -5.96 0.59
N ALA A 34 -5.22 -5.47 0.07
CA ALA A 34 -5.00 -5.26 -1.35
C ALA A 34 -3.57 -5.67 -1.72
N TYR A 35 -3.18 -5.44 -2.97
CA TYR A 35 -1.84 -5.75 -3.46
C TYR A 35 -1.21 -4.47 -3.98
N MET A 36 0.10 -4.36 -3.79
CA MET A 36 0.91 -3.29 -4.35
C MET A 36 1.99 -3.90 -5.23
N ASN A 37 2.25 -3.29 -6.39
CA ASN A 37 3.54 -3.42 -7.04
C ASN A 37 4.48 -2.32 -6.53
N ARG A 38 5.75 -2.36 -6.93
CA ARG A 38 6.76 -1.34 -6.57
C ARG A 38 6.28 0.09 -6.83
N GLU A 39 5.75 0.35 -8.02
CA GLU A 39 5.28 1.68 -8.42
C GLU A 39 4.13 2.19 -7.53
N SER A 40 3.13 1.35 -7.25
CA SER A 40 2.01 1.75 -6.39
C SER A 40 2.44 2.04 -4.95
N LEU A 41 3.47 1.35 -4.45
CA LEU A 41 4.04 1.61 -3.13
C LEU A 41 4.85 2.92 -3.12
N GLU A 42 5.67 3.18 -4.15
CA GLU A 42 6.39 4.44 -4.32
C GLU A 42 5.43 5.64 -4.40
N ILE A 43 4.34 5.51 -5.18
CA ILE A 43 3.27 6.50 -5.26
C ILE A 43 2.64 6.71 -3.89
N SER A 44 2.35 5.63 -3.16
CA SER A 44 1.77 5.71 -1.81
C SER A 44 2.65 6.50 -0.85
N ILE A 45 3.96 6.26 -0.87
CA ILE A 45 4.93 6.95 -0.02
C ILE A 45 5.04 8.43 -0.41
N ARG A 46 5.11 8.72 -1.71
CA ARG A 46 5.27 10.09 -2.22
C ARG A 46 4.02 10.94 -1.99
N GLU A 47 2.83 10.39 -2.22
CA GLU A 47 1.57 11.12 -2.17
C GLU A 47 0.91 11.07 -0.77
N GLU A 48 1.40 10.21 0.13
CA GLU A 48 0.82 9.94 1.45
C GLU A 48 -0.66 9.50 1.40
N ILE A 49 -1.06 8.94 0.26
CA ILE A 49 -2.39 8.38 -0.02
C ILE A 49 -2.20 6.98 -0.58
N THR A 50 -2.97 5.99 -0.12
CA THR A 50 -2.82 4.61 -0.60
C THR A 50 -3.12 4.50 -2.10
N CYS A 51 -2.15 3.98 -2.85
CA CYS A 51 -2.26 3.53 -4.21
C CYS A 51 -1.98 2.02 -4.26
N PHE A 52 -2.83 1.28 -4.95
CA PHE A 52 -2.74 -0.17 -5.08
C PHE A 52 -2.54 -0.59 -6.53
N TRP A 53 -2.16 -1.85 -6.74
CA TRP A 53 -2.21 -2.50 -8.04
C TRP A 53 -3.48 -3.34 -8.16
N SER A 54 -4.36 -2.99 -9.10
CA SER A 54 -5.55 -3.77 -9.41
C SER A 54 -5.16 -4.99 -10.24
N ARG A 55 -5.14 -6.18 -9.62
CA ARG A 55 -4.78 -7.43 -10.32
C ARG A 55 -5.74 -7.80 -11.45
N SER A 56 -7.01 -7.42 -11.37
CA SER A 56 -7.99 -7.72 -12.42
C SER A 56 -7.94 -6.73 -13.58
N ARG A 57 -7.62 -5.46 -13.30
CA ARG A 57 -7.57 -4.40 -14.32
C ARG A 57 -6.16 -4.13 -14.85
N GLN A 58 -5.14 -4.66 -14.18
CA GLN A 58 -3.73 -4.44 -14.50
C GLN A 58 -3.39 -2.94 -14.54
N GLU A 59 -3.86 -2.19 -13.54
CA GLU A 59 -3.70 -0.74 -13.45
C GLU A 59 -3.43 -0.28 -12.01
N LEU A 60 -2.83 0.90 -11.88
CA LEU A 60 -2.73 1.62 -10.61
C LEU A 60 -4.11 2.11 -10.15
N TRP A 61 -4.38 1.99 -8.87
CA TRP A 61 -5.65 2.40 -8.27
C TRP A 61 -5.41 3.24 -7.01
N ARG A 62 -5.63 4.55 -7.13
CA ARG A 62 -5.67 5.45 -5.97
C ARG A 62 -6.97 5.25 -5.21
N LYS A 63 -6.87 4.80 -3.96
CA LYS A 63 -8.06 4.51 -3.17
C LYS A 63 -8.88 5.77 -2.96
N GLY A 64 -10.14 5.71 -3.35
CA GLY A 64 -11.08 6.82 -3.16
C GLY A 64 -11.01 7.91 -4.21
N GLU A 65 -10.27 7.72 -5.31
CA GLU A 65 -10.20 8.69 -6.41
C GLU A 65 -11.59 9.02 -7.00
N THR A 66 -12.44 8.00 -7.18
CA THR A 66 -13.83 8.19 -7.66
C THR A 66 -14.81 8.51 -6.54
N SER A 67 -14.66 7.89 -5.36
CA SER A 67 -15.65 7.97 -4.28
C SER A 67 -15.42 9.10 -3.27
N GLY A 68 -14.29 9.81 -3.34
CA GLY A 68 -13.86 10.77 -2.31
C GLY A 68 -13.27 10.14 -1.04
N ASN A 69 -13.64 8.90 -0.72
CA ASN A 69 -13.14 8.15 0.46
C ASN A 69 -11.67 7.70 0.35
N ARG A 70 -10.75 8.68 0.44
CA ARG A 70 -9.30 8.48 0.43
C ARG A 70 -8.78 7.94 1.76
N GLN A 71 -7.68 7.20 1.70
CA GLN A 71 -6.97 6.70 2.88
C GLN A 71 -5.64 7.45 2.98
N HIS A 72 -5.54 8.35 3.96
CA HIS A 72 -4.30 9.04 4.29
C HIS A 72 -3.40 8.12 5.11
N ILE A 73 -2.12 8.06 4.72
CA ILE A 73 -1.19 7.11 5.34
C ILE A 73 -0.54 7.76 6.55
N VAL A 74 -0.76 7.15 7.72
CA VAL A 74 -0.13 7.59 8.98
C VAL A 74 1.25 6.96 9.16
N ARG A 75 1.36 5.66 8.88
CA ARG A 75 2.59 4.86 8.97
C ARG A 75 2.53 3.69 8.00
N ILE A 76 3.67 3.32 7.44
CA ILE A 76 3.87 2.05 6.72
C ILE A 76 5.00 1.30 7.41
N THR A 77 4.78 0.02 7.67
CA THR A 77 5.77 -0.92 8.21
C THR A 77 5.83 -2.13 7.30
N ALA A 78 6.98 -2.78 7.23
CA ALA A 78 7.14 -4.08 6.60
C ALA A 78 7.26 -5.17 7.67
N ASP A 79 6.89 -6.39 7.30
CA ASP A 79 7.07 -7.56 8.18
C ASP A 79 8.56 -7.95 8.31
N CYS A 80 8.88 -8.83 9.26
CA CYS A 80 10.24 -9.25 9.58
C CYS A 80 10.94 -10.05 8.48
N ASP A 81 10.19 -10.65 7.56
CA ASP A 81 10.71 -11.52 6.49
C ASP A 81 10.98 -10.72 5.19
N LEU A 82 11.73 -9.63 5.32
CA LEU A 82 12.23 -8.80 4.22
C LEU A 82 13.11 -9.60 3.25
#